data_AF-A0A212CQS4-F1
#
_entry.id   AF-A0A212CQS4-F1
#
_cell.length_a   1.000
_cell.length_b   1.000
_cell.length_c   1.000
_cell.angle_alpha   90.00
_cell.angle_beta   90.00
_cell.angle_gamma   90.00
#
_symmetry.space_group_name_H-M   'P 1'
#
loop_
_entity.id
_entity.type
_entity.pdbx_description
1 polymer ?
#
loop_
_entity_poly.entity_id
_entity_poly.type
_entity_poly.pdbx_seq_one_letter_code
_entity_poly.pdbx_strand_id
1 'polypeptide(L)'
;PLYFHTSLNHPHVVAVVEVVVEGRRPDGTLQTLSCGFGILRIFSHKPESPTSTSQDKRLRLYHGSPRALLHPLLQDPIEQNKHMTLIENCSLQYKLRPHPLLEPVFHLLPENLLVSGLQQIPGLLPAHGESGDALRKPRLQKSLTCYLDDVFFTLYPSLEKFEEELLELVISDRFREAGSPLDVGALEILERRLCVGVHNGLGFVHRPQVLVLVPELEVALTRSASFSRKVGSSSKASSGNQALVLRSRLRLPEMVRHPAFAIVFQLEYVFNSPSGADGNAASLTSLSSLACMHMVRWAVWNPSLEAVSGRVMLPLQGGIQSNPSHCLVYKVPPASMSSEEVNARDPISVIAFYMLLASSCTFNTRADK
;
A
#
# COMPACT_ATOMS: atom_id res chain seq x y z
N PRO A 1 16.51 20.62 7.95
CA PRO A 1 16.23 19.57 8.97
C PRO A 1 15.70 18.32 8.29
N LEU A 2 15.94 17.15 8.88
CA LEU A 2 15.32 15.89 8.47
C LEU A 2 14.36 15.45 9.57
N TYR A 3 13.21 14.92 9.17
CA TYR A 3 12.18 14.41 10.06
C TYR A 3 11.88 12.96 9.68
N PHE A 4 11.49 12.16 10.66
CA PHE A 4 10.96 10.81 10.47
C PHE A 4 10.14 10.44 11.70
N HIS A 5 9.36 9.38 11.58
CA HIS A 5 8.74 8.70 12.70
C HIS A 5 8.83 7.19 12.47
N THR A 6 8.77 6.43 13.56
CA THR A 6 8.87 4.98 13.51
C THR A 6 8.29 4.37 14.77
N SER A 7 7.61 3.24 14.63
CA SER A 7 7.22 2.37 15.74
C SER A 7 8.40 1.57 16.32
N LEU A 8 9.52 1.51 15.59
CA LEU A 8 10.72 0.79 16.01
C LEU A 8 11.43 1.57 17.11
N ASN A 9 11.59 0.94 18.27
CA ASN A 9 12.39 1.48 19.36
C ASN A 9 13.39 0.42 19.82
N HIS A 10 14.41 0.19 18.97
CA HIS A 10 15.42 -0.86 19.21
C HIS A 10 16.83 -0.31 19.02
N PRO A 11 17.80 -0.60 19.92
CA PRO A 11 19.18 -0.08 19.83
C PRO A 11 19.97 -0.54 18.60
N HIS A 12 19.50 -1.59 17.91
CA HIS A 12 20.06 -2.07 16.63
C HIS A 12 19.49 -1.34 15.41
N VAL A 13 18.43 -0.55 15.55
CA VAL A 13 17.95 0.30 14.48
C VAL A 13 18.81 1.57 14.45
N VAL A 14 19.45 1.78 13.30
CA VAL A 14 20.40 2.88 13.08
C VAL A 14 20.01 3.66 11.83
N ALA A 15 20.31 4.96 11.81
CA ALA A 15 20.34 5.71 10.56
C ALA A 15 21.76 5.68 10.00
N VAL A 16 21.88 5.61 8.68
CA VAL A 16 23.16 5.73 7.99
C VAL A 16 23.15 7.03 7.20
N VAL A 17 24.19 7.85 7.39
CA VAL A 17 24.36 9.12 6.68
C VAL A 17 25.52 8.97 5.74
N GLU A 18 25.27 9.09 4.44
CA GLU A 18 26.32 9.11 3.42
C GLU A 18 26.60 10.54 2.99
N VAL A 19 27.87 10.91 2.96
CA VAL A 19 28.32 12.18 2.36
C VAL A 19 28.66 11.90 0.91
N VAL A 20 27.93 12.54 0.02
CA VAL A 20 28.13 12.40 -1.42
C VAL A 20 28.53 13.74 -2.03
N VAL A 21 29.38 13.68 -3.05
CA VAL A 21 29.71 14.82 -3.91
C VAL A 21 29.11 14.57 -5.28
N GLU A 22 28.39 15.57 -5.79
CA GLU A 22 27.90 15.60 -7.15
C GLU A 22 28.88 16.35 -8.05
N GLY A 23 29.23 15.76 -9.18
CA GLY A 23 30.07 16.35 -10.21
C GLY A 23 29.51 16.07 -11.60
N ARG A 24 30.14 16.63 -12.62
CA ARG A 24 29.88 16.27 -14.01
C ARG A 24 31.09 15.57 -14.59
N ARG A 25 30.85 14.49 -15.31
CA ARG A 25 31.86 13.85 -16.15
C ARG A 25 32.18 14.73 -17.37
N PRO A 26 33.31 14.46 -18.06
CA PRO A 26 33.66 15.16 -19.30
C PRO A 26 32.59 15.06 -20.40
N ASP A 27 31.77 14.01 -20.38
CA ASP A 27 30.65 13.78 -21.30
C ASP A 27 29.36 14.55 -20.92
N GLY A 28 29.39 15.34 -19.85
CA GLY A 28 28.26 16.11 -19.36
C GLY A 28 27.29 15.35 -18.46
N THR A 29 27.48 14.05 -18.25
CA THR A 29 26.65 13.24 -17.34
C THR A 29 26.91 13.59 -15.89
N LEU A 30 25.84 13.63 -15.08
CA LEU A 30 25.96 13.81 -13.63
C LEU A 30 26.55 12.53 -13.01
N GLN A 31 27.53 12.72 -12.14
CA GLN A 31 28.14 11.64 -11.37
C GLN A 31 28.08 11.98 -9.89
N THR A 32 27.63 11.02 -9.10
CA THR A 32 27.64 11.10 -7.64
C THR A 32 28.73 10.17 -7.11
N LEU A 33 29.60 10.69 -6.26
CA LEU A 33 30.69 9.94 -5.62
C LEU A 33 30.50 9.95 -4.11
N SER A 34 30.66 8.79 -3.48
CA SER A 34 30.66 8.66 -2.03
C SER A 34 31.98 9.16 -1.46
N CYS A 35 31.91 10.09 -0.50
CA CYS A 35 33.07 10.59 0.23
C CYS A 35 33.24 9.91 1.60
N GLY A 36 32.28 9.08 1.98
CA GLY A 36 32.27 8.35 3.24
C GLY A 36 30.88 8.33 3.87
N PHE A 37 30.72 7.49 4.89
CA PHE A 37 29.44 7.34 5.58
C PHE A 37 29.61 7.22 7.09
N GLY A 38 28.58 7.60 7.84
CA GLY A 38 28.54 7.49 9.28
C GLY A 38 27.30 6.72 9.75
N ILE A 39 27.43 6.05 10.89
CA ILE A 39 26.37 5.28 11.53
C ILE A 39 25.83 6.06 12.73
N LEU A 40 24.58 6.50 12.65
CA LEU A 40 23.87 7.23 13.68
C LEU A 40 22.98 6.28 14.48
N ARG A 41 23.35 6.01 15.73
CA ARG A 41 22.51 5.22 16.63
C ARG A 41 21.45 6.10 17.31
N ILE A 42 20.22 6.00 16.80
CA ILE A 42 19.09 6.87 17.18
C ILE A 42 18.52 6.48 18.55
N PHE A 43 18.50 5.18 18.87
CA PHE A 43 17.82 4.61 20.05
C PHE A 43 18.76 4.17 21.19
N SER A 44 20.00 4.66 21.23
CA SER A 44 21.00 4.21 22.23
C SER A 44 20.84 4.80 23.64
N HIS A 45 19.75 5.51 23.91
CA HIS A 45 19.54 6.20 25.18
C HIS A 45 18.76 5.33 26.16
N LYS A 46 19.33 5.07 27.35
CA LYS A 46 18.55 4.63 28.51
C LYS A 46 17.60 5.76 28.93
N PRO A 47 16.29 5.51 29.11
CA PRO A 47 15.30 6.54 29.40
C PRO A 47 15.42 7.23 30.77
N GLU A 48 16.37 6.84 31.63
CA GLU A 48 16.49 7.32 33.02
C GLU A 48 17.47 8.48 33.25
N SER A 49 17.63 9.42 32.30
CA SER A 49 18.31 10.68 32.61
C SER A 49 17.53 11.88 32.07
N PRO A 50 16.72 12.54 32.91
CA PRO A 50 15.94 13.70 32.49
C PRO A 50 16.86 14.93 32.47
N THR A 51 17.80 15.02 31.53
CA THR A 51 18.57 16.27 31.30
C THR A 51 19.47 16.33 30.06
N SER A 52 19.62 15.30 29.21
CA SER A 52 20.46 15.42 28.01
C SER A 52 19.72 16.02 26.79
N THR A 53 18.93 17.07 27.02
CA THR A 53 18.43 17.89 25.92
C THR A 53 19.62 18.60 25.28
N SER A 54 19.85 18.35 23.99
CA SER A 54 20.76 19.11 23.13
C SER A 54 22.28 19.03 23.32
N GLN A 55 22.88 17.85 23.28
CA GLN A 55 24.31 17.79 22.97
C GLN A 55 24.50 17.80 21.45
N ASP A 56 25.24 18.78 20.94
CA ASP A 56 25.78 18.73 19.58
C ASP A 56 26.74 17.53 19.52
N LYS A 57 26.31 16.47 18.83
CA LYS A 57 27.07 15.24 18.71
C LYS A 57 27.85 15.27 17.40
N ARG A 58 29.00 14.60 17.39
CA ARG A 58 29.82 14.40 16.20
C ARG A 58 29.66 12.98 15.69
N LEU A 59 29.22 12.85 14.45
CA LEU A 59 29.14 11.60 13.71
C LEU A 59 30.49 11.37 13.03
N ARG A 60 31.15 10.27 13.36
CA ARG A 60 32.37 9.82 12.68
C ARG A 60 32.03 9.30 11.30
N LEU A 61 32.91 9.54 10.33
CA LEU A 61 32.75 9.05 8.96
C LEU A 61 33.80 7.97 8.67
N TYR A 62 33.38 6.96 7.92
CA TYR A 62 34.19 5.85 7.46
C TYR A 62 34.32 5.90 5.94
N HIS A 63 35.45 5.41 5.43
CA HIS A 63 35.69 5.31 4.00
C HIS A 63 34.75 4.29 3.35
N GLY A 64 34.51 4.48 2.03
CA GLY A 64 33.68 3.60 1.23
C GLY A 64 32.20 4.01 1.20
N SER A 65 31.34 3.08 0.82
CA SER A 65 29.89 3.28 0.68
C SER A 65 29.13 2.52 1.78
N PRO A 66 27.94 3.00 2.20
CA PRO A 66 27.04 2.29 3.11
C PRO A 66 26.74 0.85 2.71
N ARG A 67 26.87 0.49 1.44
CA ARG A 67 26.71 -0.89 0.95
C ARG A 67 27.63 -1.89 1.66
N ALA A 68 28.76 -1.45 2.19
CA ALA A 68 29.66 -2.28 2.99
C ALA A 68 28.93 -2.93 4.17
N LEU A 69 27.94 -2.25 4.75
CA LEU A 69 27.13 -2.73 5.89
C LEU A 69 26.33 -4.00 5.60
N LEU A 70 26.14 -4.35 4.32
CA LEU A 70 25.47 -5.58 3.90
C LEU A 70 26.45 -6.78 3.82
N HIS A 71 27.75 -6.55 4.05
CA HIS A 71 28.76 -7.59 3.90
C HIS A 71 28.73 -8.56 5.10
N PRO A 72 28.67 -9.89 4.89
CA PRO A 72 28.53 -10.88 5.96
C PRO A 72 29.62 -10.86 7.04
N LEU A 73 30.81 -10.33 6.71
CA LEU A 73 31.93 -10.20 7.67
C LEU A 73 31.82 -8.96 8.58
N LEU A 74 30.91 -8.03 8.30
CA LEU A 74 30.64 -6.88 9.18
C LEU A 74 29.64 -7.29 10.26
N GLN A 75 30.15 -7.99 11.27
CA GLN A 75 29.38 -8.34 12.46
C GLN A 75 29.38 -7.21 13.48
N ASP A 76 28.32 -7.15 14.28
CA ASP A 76 28.21 -6.21 15.39
C ASP A 76 29.27 -6.48 16.48
N PRO A 77 29.81 -5.43 17.14
CA PRO A 77 29.57 -4.00 16.87
C PRO A 77 30.33 -3.52 15.62
N ILE A 78 29.57 -3.06 14.61
CA ILE A 78 30.10 -2.72 13.28
C ILE A 78 31.23 -1.69 13.37
N GLU A 79 31.11 -0.69 14.24
CA GLU A 79 32.07 0.41 14.38
C GLU A 79 33.47 -0.02 14.85
N GLN A 80 33.59 -1.23 15.41
CA GLN A 80 34.86 -1.82 15.89
C GLN A 80 35.42 -2.86 14.92
N ASN A 81 34.73 -3.12 13.81
CA ASN A 81 35.14 -4.12 12.85
C ASN A 81 36.43 -3.68 12.13
N LYS A 82 37.39 -4.59 12.00
CA LYS A 82 38.68 -4.35 11.32
C LYS A 82 38.57 -3.88 9.87
N HIS A 83 37.44 -4.15 9.21
CA HIS A 83 37.16 -3.75 7.84
C HIS A 83 36.60 -2.32 7.72
N MET A 84 36.31 -1.66 8.85
CA MET A 84 35.85 -0.28 8.89
C MET A 84 37.05 0.67 9.05
N THR A 85 37.31 1.48 8.02
CA THR A 85 38.39 2.46 8.04
C THR A 85 37.84 3.85 8.34
N LEU A 86 38.22 4.44 9.49
CA LEU A 86 37.82 5.78 9.90
C LEU A 86 38.48 6.85 9.01
N ILE A 87 37.73 7.88 8.62
CA ILE A 87 38.28 9.09 8.01
C ILE A 87 38.76 10.01 9.12
N GLU A 88 40.07 10.14 9.27
CA GLU A 88 40.66 10.97 10.32
C GLU A 88 40.25 12.45 10.18
N ASN A 89 40.00 13.09 11.32
CA ASN A 89 39.64 14.51 11.43
C ASN A 89 38.38 14.93 10.64
N CYS A 90 37.58 13.99 10.17
CA CYS A 90 36.33 14.26 9.46
C CYS A 90 35.13 13.82 10.30
N SER A 91 34.19 14.74 10.53
CA SER A 91 32.97 14.43 11.28
C SER A 91 31.83 15.36 10.89
N LEU A 92 30.60 14.85 10.99
CA LEU A 92 29.39 15.67 10.84
C LEU A 92 28.85 16.05 12.21
N GLN A 93 28.55 17.34 12.40
CA GLN A 93 27.83 17.78 13.58
C GLN A 93 26.33 17.53 13.38
N TYR A 94 25.69 16.91 14.36
CA TYR A 94 24.27 16.64 14.31
C TYR A 94 23.62 16.80 15.68
N LYS A 95 22.29 16.95 15.64
CA LYS A 95 21.46 17.06 16.82
C LYS A 95 20.16 16.33 16.59
N LEU A 96 19.88 15.36 17.46
CA LEU A 96 18.61 14.64 17.47
C LEU A 96 17.70 15.28 18.52
N ARG A 97 16.45 15.54 18.16
CA ARG A 97 15.44 16.09 19.09
C ARG A 97 14.09 15.41 18.84
N PRO A 98 13.35 15.01 19.89
CA PRO A 98 11.94 14.72 19.76
C PRO A 98 11.19 15.92 19.19
N HIS A 99 10.21 15.67 18.33
CA HIS A 99 9.40 16.71 17.71
C HIS A 99 7.92 16.31 17.74
N PRO A 100 7.26 16.42 18.91
CA PRO A 100 5.89 15.93 19.11
C PRO A 100 4.85 16.64 18.22
N LEU A 101 5.17 17.83 17.69
CA LEU A 101 4.29 18.54 16.75
C LEU A 101 4.04 17.77 15.44
N LEU A 102 4.81 16.73 15.14
CA LEU A 102 4.55 15.85 13.98
C LEU A 102 3.49 14.79 14.23
N GLU A 103 3.17 14.45 15.48
CA GLU A 103 2.21 13.37 15.80
C GLU A 103 0.87 13.51 15.04
N PRO A 104 0.25 14.71 14.94
CA PRO A 104 -1.02 14.86 14.24
C PRO A 104 -0.96 14.56 12.74
N VAL A 105 0.25 14.50 12.15
CA VAL A 105 0.45 14.33 10.70
C VAL A 105 1.20 13.06 10.34
N PHE A 106 1.41 12.14 11.30
CA PHE A 106 2.00 10.82 11.03
C PHE A 106 1.25 10.06 9.95
N HIS A 107 -0.07 10.18 9.89
CA HIS A 107 -0.91 9.56 8.87
C HIS A 107 -0.59 10.02 7.43
N LEU A 108 0.09 11.14 7.23
CA LEU A 108 0.54 11.60 5.91
C LEU A 108 1.96 11.13 5.54
N LEU A 109 2.67 10.51 6.47
CA LEU A 109 4.07 10.13 6.32
C LEU A 109 4.21 8.64 6.56
N PRO A 110 4.75 7.84 5.63
CA PRO A 110 5.09 6.46 5.92
C PRO A 110 6.05 6.35 7.10
N GLU A 111 5.89 5.32 7.93
CA GLU A 111 6.89 4.99 8.94
C GLU A 111 8.24 4.73 8.29
N ASN A 112 9.32 5.11 8.99
CA ASN A 112 10.71 4.92 8.55
C ASN A 112 11.11 5.73 7.29
N LEU A 113 10.24 6.60 6.77
CA LEU A 113 10.61 7.52 5.69
C LEU A 113 11.27 8.78 6.28
N LEU A 114 12.50 9.06 5.82
CA LEU A 114 13.18 10.33 6.08
C LEU A 114 12.65 11.38 5.12
N VAL A 115 12.14 12.49 5.65
CA VAL A 115 11.65 13.63 4.87
C VAL A 115 12.41 14.90 5.22
N SER A 116 12.74 15.68 4.20
CA SER A 116 13.35 16.99 4.38
C SER A 116 12.31 18.03 4.73
N GLY A 117 12.66 19.00 5.59
CA GLY A 117 11.83 20.18 5.82
C GLY A 117 11.56 21.01 4.56
N LEU A 118 12.36 20.84 3.50
CA LEU A 118 12.15 21.50 2.21
C LEU A 118 11.17 20.75 1.30
N GLN A 119 10.82 19.51 1.64
CA GLN A 119 9.92 18.69 0.84
C GLN A 119 8.46 19.11 1.09
N GLN A 120 7.71 19.26 0.00
CA GLN A 120 6.26 19.45 0.09
C GLN A 120 5.60 18.13 0.42
N ILE A 121 4.87 18.07 1.52
CA ILE A 121 4.13 16.89 1.95
C ILE A 121 2.67 17.04 1.55
N PRO A 122 2.15 16.19 0.65
CA PRO A 122 0.74 16.20 0.27
C PRO A 122 -0.17 16.10 1.50
N GLY A 123 -1.14 17.01 1.58
CA GLY A 123 -2.08 17.09 2.70
C GLY A 123 -1.69 18.11 3.77
N LEU A 124 -0.48 18.68 3.71
CA LEU A 124 -0.10 19.84 4.52
C LEU A 124 -0.35 21.15 3.78
N LEU A 125 -0.69 22.18 4.54
CA LEU A 125 -0.64 23.56 4.09
C LEU A 125 0.83 24.01 4.02
N PRO A 126 1.18 24.92 3.09
CA PRO A 126 2.51 25.52 3.04
C PRO A 126 2.93 26.12 4.38
N ALA A 127 4.24 26.15 4.61
CA ALA A 127 4.84 26.79 5.79
C ALA A 127 4.38 28.24 5.90
N HIS A 128 4.17 28.72 7.13
CA HIS A 128 3.93 30.14 7.37
C HIS A 128 5.25 30.84 7.65
N GLY A 129 5.53 31.94 6.95
CA GLY A 129 6.75 32.73 7.11
C GLY A 129 7.94 32.23 6.28
N GLU A 130 9.13 32.75 6.57
CA GLU A 130 10.30 32.64 5.69
C GLU A 130 11.05 31.30 5.75
N SER A 131 10.76 30.41 6.71
CA SER A 131 11.56 29.19 6.88
C SER A 131 11.36 28.13 5.80
N GLY A 132 10.27 28.20 5.03
CA GLY A 132 9.89 27.18 4.03
C GLY A 132 9.53 25.79 4.61
N ASP A 133 9.88 25.51 5.86
CA ASP A 133 9.70 24.23 6.54
C ASP A 133 8.30 24.05 7.15
N ALA A 134 7.43 23.36 6.41
CA ALA A 134 6.06 23.08 6.86
C ALA A 134 6.01 22.06 8.02
N LEU A 135 7.02 21.19 8.14
CA LEU A 135 7.10 20.14 9.16
C LEU A 135 7.49 20.67 10.54
N ARG A 136 8.07 21.87 10.60
CA ARG A 136 8.37 22.55 11.87
C ARG A 136 7.12 22.87 12.68
N LYS A 137 6.03 23.26 12.02
CA LYS A 137 4.71 23.53 12.61
C LYS A 137 3.63 23.09 11.59
N PRO A 138 3.37 21.78 11.50
CA PRO A 138 2.52 21.24 10.46
C PRO A 138 1.07 21.69 10.64
N ARG A 139 0.43 22.02 9.52
CA ARG A 139 -0.98 22.40 9.45
C ARG A 139 -1.63 21.57 8.36
N LEU A 140 -2.68 20.84 8.71
CA LEU A 140 -3.40 19.99 7.77
C LEU A 140 -4.27 20.83 6.82
N GLN A 141 -4.37 20.39 5.57
CA GLN A 141 -5.40 20.85 4.66
C GLN A 141 -6.77 20.33 5.10
N LYS A 142 -7.84 21.00 4.65
CA LYS A 142 -9.20 20.56 4.96
C LYS A 142 -9.49 19.23 4.26
N SER A 143 -9.90 18.23 5.05
CA SER A 143 -10.31 16.94 4.55
C SER A 143 -11.79 16.91 4.13
N LEU A 144 -12.08 16.02 3.19
CA LEU A 144 -13.39 15.71 2.63
C LEU A 144 -13.68 14.23 2.87
N THR A 145 -14.95 13.86 2.90
CA THR A 145 -15.36 12.45 2.85
C THR A 145 -15.84 12.13 1.44
N CYS A 146 -15.24 11.11 0.84
CA CYS A 146 -15.67 10.55 -0.43
C CYS A 146 -16.57 9.34 -0.17
N TYR A 147 -17.70 9.28 -0.86
CA TYR A 147 -18.58 8.12 -0.86
C TYR A 147 -18.58 7.49 -2.25
N LEU A 148 -18.45 6.17 -2.30
CA LEU A 148 -18.57 5.40 -3.54
C LEU A 148 -19.81 4.51 -3.44
N ASP A 149 -20.71 4.67 -4.40
CA ASP A 149 -21.92 3.88 -4.58
C ASP A 149 -21.76 2.99 -5.82
N ASP A 150 -22.55 1.92 -5.86
CA ASP A 150 -22.63 1.00 -7.01
C ASP A 150 -21.25 0.54 -7.52
N VAL A 151 -20.37 0.14 -6.59
CA VAL A 151 -19.04 -0.37 -6.93
C VAL A 151 -19.18 -1.78 -7.51
N PHE A 152 -18.74 -1.96 -8.76
CA PHE A 152 -18.67 -3.27 -9.39
C PHE A 152 -17.42 -3.44 -10.26
N PHE A 153 -17.02 -4.70 -10.44
CA PHE A 153 -15.87 -5.12 -11.22
C PHE A 153 -16.33 -6.04 -12.34
N THR A 154 -15.85 -5.79 -13.54
CA THR A 154 -16.02 -6.70 -14.68
C THR A 154 -14.65 -7.25 -15.05
N LEU A 155 -14.51 -8.57 -15.03
CA LEU A 155 -13.26 -9.24 -15.34
C LEU A 155 -13.36 -9.86 -16.74
N TYR A 156 -12.34 -9.63 -17.55
CA TYR A 156 -12.22 -10.26 -18.85
C TYR A 156 -11.57 -11.66 -18.72
N PRO A 157 -12.01 -12.66 -19.51
CA PRO A 157 -13.10 -12.61 -20.52
C PRO A 157 -14.50 -12.70 -19.91
N SER A 158 -14.64 -13.41 -18.81
CA SER A 158 -15.78 -13.36 -17.90
C SER A 158 -15.28 -13.63 -16.49
N LEU A 159 -16.12 -13.41 -15.47
CA LEU A 159 -15.75 -13.74 -14.09
C LEU A 159 -15.40 -15.22 -13.94
N GLU A 160 -16.18 -16.13 -14.52
CA GLU A 160 -15.97 -17.57 -14.43
C GLU A 160 -14.66 -17.99 -15.08
N LYS A 161 -14.46 -17.57 -16.34
CA LYS A 161 -13.25 -17.92 -17.08
C LYS A 161 -12.00 -17.36 -16.41
N PHE A 162 -12.10 -16.14 -15.92
CA PHE A 162 -11.03 -15.51 -15.15
C PHE A 162 -10.67 -16.33 -13.90
N GLU A 163 -11.67 -16.79 -13.15
CA GLU A 163 -11.47 -17.55 -11.92
C GLU A 163 -10.98 -18.97 -12.18
N GLU A 164 -11.46 -19.63 -13.24
CA GLU A 164 -10.94 -20.91 -13.74
C GLU A 164 -9.44 -20.82 -14.03
N GLU A 165 -9.03 -19.84 -14.87
CA GLU A 165 -7.62 -19.62 -15.21
C GLU A 165 -6.76 -19.29 -13.98
N LEU A 166 -7.29 -18.48 -13.06
CA LEU A 166 -6.60 -18.12 -11.83
C LEU A 166 -6.35 -19.37 -10.95
N LEU A 167 -7.36 -20.23 -10.81
CA LEU A 167 -7.24 -21.48 -10.05
C LEU A 167 -6.20 -22.41 -10.66
N GLU A 168 -6.24 -22.65 -11.97
CA GLU A 168 -5.27 -23.51 -12.67
C GLU A 168 -3.83 -23.05 -12.44
N LEU A 169 -3.61 -21.74 -12.46
CA LEU A 169 -2.28 -21.20 -12.28
C LEU A 169 -1.81 -21.26 -10.81
N VAL A 170 -2.67 -20.98 -9.84
CA VAL A 170 -2.32 -21.13 -8.41
C VAL A 170 -2.05 -22.60 -8.08
N ILE A 171 -2.84 -23.53 -8.65
CA ILE A 171 -2.59 -24.98 -8.56
C ILE A 171 -1.21 -25.31 -9.13
N SER A 172 -0.89 -24.79 -10.32
CA SER A 172 0.40 -25.01 -10.99
C SER A 172 1.58 -24.51 -10.17
N ASP A 173 1.48 -23.33 -9.56
CA ASP A 173 2.53 -22.77 -8.70
C ASP A 173 2.72 -23.63 -7.44
N ARG A 174 1.62 -24.08 -6.80
CA ARG A 174 1.69 -25.01 -5.65
C ARG A 174 2.37 -26.33 -6.01
N PHE A 175 2.10 -26.90 -7.19
CA PHE A 175 2.77 -28.13 -7.64
C PHE A 175 4.28 -27.93 -7.79
N ARG A 176 4.73 -26.76 -8.25
CA ARG A 176 6.16 -26.45 -8.38
C ARG A 176 6.85 -26.28 -7.03
N GLU A 177 6.15 -25.76 -6.03
CA GLU A 177 6.67 -25.57 -4.67
C GLU A 177 6.72 -26.87 -3.87
N ALA A 178 5.73 -27.75 -4.00
CA ALA A 178 5.58 -28.95 -3.16
C ALA A 178 6.43 -30.16 -3.58
N GLY A 179 7.06 -30.13 -4.77
CA GLY A 179 8.02 -31.15 -5.23
C GLY A 179 7.46 -32.58 -5.42
N SER A 180 6.19 -32.82 -5.11
CA SER A 180 5.47 -34.09 -5.31
C SER A 180 3.97 -33.84 -5.45
N PRO A 181 3.23 -34.71 -6.17
CA PRO A 181 1.78 -34.60 -6.27
C PRO A 181 1.17 -35.17 -4.98
N LEU A 182 1.16 -34.36 -3.92
CA LEU A 182 0.26 -34.61 -2.80
C LEU A 182 -1.18 -34.50 -3.31
N ASP A 183 -2.08 -35.20 -2.64
CA ASP A 183 -3.52 -35.13 -2.88
C ASP A 183 -4.00 -33.71 -2.50
N VAL A 184 -3.77 -32.76 -3.40
CA VAL A 184 -4.17 -31.37 -3.23
C VAL A 184 -5.69 -31.39 -3.32
N GLY A 185 -6.34 -31.44 -2.16
CA GLY A 185 -7.79 -31.23 -2.07
C GLY A 185 -8.21 -30.05 -2.93
N ALA A 186 -9.40 -30.12 -3.54
CA ALA A 186 -9.87 -29.16 -4.53
C ALA A 186 -9.61 -27.72 -4.08
N LEU A 187 -8.75 -27.01 -4.83
CA LEU A 187 -8.48 -25.60 -4.56
C LEU A 187 -9.75 -24.81 -4.86
N GLU A 188 -10.22 -24.06 -3.87
CA GLU A 188 -11.45 -23.28 -4.01
C GLU A 188 -11.24 -21.84 -3.59
N ILE A 189 -11.95 -20.93 -4.24
CA ILE A 189 -12.02 -19.52 -3.88
C ILE A 189 -13.01 -19.37 -2.72
N LEU A 190 -12.47 -19.03 -1.55
CA LEU A 190 -13.25 -18.80 -0.34
C LEU A 190 -13.87 -17.40 -0.33
N GLU A 191 -13.09 -16.38 -0.71
CA GLU A 191 -13.54 -14.99 -0.67
C GLU A 191 -12.92 -14.16 -1.81
N ARG A 192 -13.70 -13.22 -2.34
CA ARG A 192 -13.22 -12.12 -3.18
C ARG A 192 -13.25 -10.85 -2.34
N ARG A 193 -12.13 -10.15 -2.24
CA ARG A 193 -11.98 -8.97 -1.38
C ARG A 193 -11.61 -7.74 -2.18
N LEU A 194 -12.24 -6.62 -1.85
CA LEU A 194 -11.81 -5.29 -2.23
C LEU A 194 -11.03 -4.67 -1.07
N CYS A 195 -9.74 -4.46 -1.28
CA CYS A 195 -8.88 -3.63 -0.45
C CYS A 195 -8.86 -2.22 -1.04
N VAL A 196 -9.31 -1.22 -0.30
CA VAL A 196 -9.46 0.15 -0.82
C VAL A 196 -9.11 1.20 0.22
N GLY A 197 -8.33 2.20 -0.20
CA GLY A 197 -7.83 3.24 0.68
C GLY A 197 -7.47 4.54 -0.03
N VAL A 198 -7.36 5.61 0.75
CA VAL A 198 -6.85 6.91 0.29
C VAL A 198 -5.33 6.90 0.41
N HIS A 199 -4.64 7.25 -0.68
CA HIS A 199 -3.18 7.34 -0.75
C HIS A 199 -2.79 8.78 -1.08
N ASN A 200 -1.80 9.34 -0.39
CA ASN A 200 -1.38 10.74 -0.60
C ASN A 200 -0.16 10.90 -1.53
N GLY A 201 0.31 9.81 -2.12
CA GLY A 201 1.50 9.74 -2.97
C GLY A 201 2.76 9.30 -2.23
N LEU A 202 2.78 9.39 -0.90
CA LEU A 202 3.84 8.84 -0.06
C LEU A 202 3.43 7.52 0.58
N GLY A 203 2.18 7.43 1.04
CA GLY A 203 1.63 6.22 1.65
C GLY A 203 0.11 6.29 1.75
N PHE A 204 -0.47 5.21 2.30
CA PHE A 204 -1.88 5.19 2.66
C PHE A 204 -2.12 6.10 3.88
N VAL A 205 -3.09 7.00 3.73
CA VAL A 205 -3.49 7.97 4.76
C VAL A 205 -4.06 7.25 5.99
N HIS A 206 -4.79 6.16 5.73
CA HIS A 206 -5.28 5.24 6.75
C HIS A 206 -5.11 3.81 6.26
N ARG A 207 -5.16 2.85 7.21
CA ARG A 207 -5.21 1.43 6.84
C ARG A 207 -6.34 1.19 5.82
N PRO A 208 -6.05 0.60 4.66
CA PRO A 208 -7.07 0.29 3.66
C PRO A 208 -8.21 -0.55 4.25
N GLN A 209 -9.44 -0.25 3.82
CA GLN A 209 -10.63 -1.02 4.18
C GLN A 209 -10.68 -2.30 3.34
N VAL A 210 -11.01 -3.41 3.97
CA VAL A 210 -11.17 -4.72 3.31
C VAL A 210 -12.65 -5.08 3.31
N LEU A 211 -13.24 -5.24 2.13
CA LEU A 211 -14.66 -5.54 1.96
C LEU A 211 -14.83 -6.80 1.11
N VAL A 212 -15.85 -7.61 1.40
CA VAL A 212 -16.16 -8.79 0.59
C VAL A 212 -16.99 -8.40 -0.62
N LEU A 213 -16.56 -8.86 -1.79
CA LEU A 213 -17.27 -8.77 -3.05
C LEU A 213 -18.02 -10.07 -3.30
N VAL A 214 -19.18 -9.96 -3.92
CA VAL A 214 -20.02 -11.11 -4.29
C VAL A 214 -20.34 -11.08 -5.79
N PRO A 215 -20.54 -12.23 -6.43
CA PRO A 215 -21.11 -12.28 -7.77
C PRO A 215 -22.48 -11.57 -7.83
N GLU A 216 -22.74 -10.83 -8.90
CA GLU A 216 -23.98 -10.07 -9.08
C GLU A 216 -25.24 -10.95 -8.98
N LEU A 217 -25.19 -12.17 -9.54
CA LEU A 217 -26.30 -13.13 -9.54
C LEU A 217 -26.81 -13.44 -8.12
N GLU A 218 -25.89 -13.59 -7.16
CA GLU A 218 -26.23 -13.88 -5.77
C GLU A 218 -27.00 -12.74 -5.10
N VAL A 219 -26.77 -11.50 -5.55
CA VAL A 219 -27.50 -10.31 -5.08
C VAL A 219 -28.93 -10.29 -5.65
N ALA A 220 -29.10 -10.67 -6.91
CA ALA A 220 -30.42 -10.73 -7.53
C ALA A 220 -31.33 -11.80 -6.88
N LEU A 221 -30.76 -12.95 -6.51
CA LEU A 221 -31.48 -14.04 -5.86
C LEU A 221 -31.97 -13.67 -4.45
N THR A 222 -31.17 -12.92 -3.69
CA THR A 222 -31.55 -12.48 -2.32
C THR A 222 -32.61 -11.38 -2.31
N ARG A 223 -32.61 -10.47 -3.30
CA ARG A 223 -33.67 -9.44 -3.43
C ARG A 223 -35.01 -10.03 -3.88
N SER A 224 -34.98 -11.07 -4.71
CA SER A 224 -36.18 -11.72 -5.26
C SER A 224 -36.98 -12.54 -4.23
N ALA A 225 -36.38 -12.89 -3.09
CA ALA A 225 -37.06 -13.64 -2.03
C ALA A 225 -38.04 -12.79 -1.18
N SER A 226 -38.08 -11.46 -1.35
CA SER A 226 -38.87 -10.55 -0.51
C SER A 226 -40.20 -10.07 -1.12
N PHE A 227 -40.49 -10.35 -2.39
CA PHE A 227 -41.80 -10.04 -2.98
C PHE A 227 -42.22 -11.10 -4.01
N SER A 228 -43.06 -12.04 -3.57
CA SER A 228 -43.94 -12.79 -4.46
C SER A 228 -44.88 -11.81 -5.17
N ARG A 229 -44.53 -11.41 -6.40
CA ARG A 229 -45.51 -10.97 -7.39
C ARG A 229 -45.05 -11.36 -8.80
N LYS A 230 -45.80 -12.32 -9.32
CA LYS A 230 -45.79 -12.88 -10.67
C LYS A 230 -46.02 -11.78 -11.71
N VAL A 231 -45.02 -11.44 -12.54
CA VAL A 231 -45.21 -10.65 -13.78
C VAL A 231 -44.19 -11.10 -14.84
N GLY A 232 -44.73 -11.64 -15.95
CA GLY A 232 -44.28 -11.39 -17.33
C GLY A 232 -42.90 -11.89 -17.77
N SER A 233 -42.89 -12.97 -18.55
CA SER A 233 -41.76 -13.37 -19.38
C SER A 233 -41.38 -12.25 -20.36
N SER A 234 -40.17 -11.70 -20.21
CA SER A 234 -39.46 -11.03 -21.29
C SER A 234 -38.10 -11.70 -21.45
N SER A 235 -37.96 -12.40 -22.56
CA SER A 235 -36.76 -13.09 -23.00
C SER A 235 -35.71 -12.07 -23.45
N LYS A 236 -34.72 -11.83 -22.59
CA LYS A 236 -33.31 -11.63 -22.97
C LYS A 236 -32.44 -12.33 -21.95
N ALA A 237 -32.20 -13.62 -22.18
CA ALA A 237 -31.14 -14.34 -21.50
C ALA A 237 -29.80 -13.93 -22.13
N SER A 238 -29.01 -13.11 -21.43
CA SER A 238 -27.53 -13.20 -21.39
C SER A 238 -26.98 -12.17 -20.37
N SER A 239 -25.91 -12.56 -19.66
CA SER A 239 -25.13 -11.73 -18.71
C SER A 239 -25.69 -11.56 -17.28
N GLY A 240 -25.95 -12.65 -16.57
CA GLY A 240 -26.27 -12.59 -15.14
C GLY A 240 -25.06 -12.73 -14.20
N ASN A 241 -23.88 -13.03 -14.72
CA ASN A 241 -22.80 -13.64 -13.92
C ASN A 241 -21.41 -13.00 -14.17
N GLN A 242 -21.35 -11.87 -14.87
CA GLN A 242 -20.10 -11.31 -15.38
C GLN A 242 -19.38 -10.35 -14.41
N ALA A 243 -19.97 -10.02 -13.26
CA ALA A 243 -19.47 -8.97 -12.39
C ALA A 243 -19.42 -9.34 -10.90
N LEU A 244 -18.43 -8.78 -10.22
CA LEU A 244 -18.35 -8.74 -8.76
C LEU A 244 -18.87 -7.41 -8.25
N VAL A 245 -19.72 -7.41 -7.23
CA VAL A 245 -20.38 -6.20 -6.72
C VAL A 245 -20.14 -6.04 -5.22
N LEU A 246 -20.02 -4.78 -4.80
CA LEU A 246 -20.05 -4.41 -3.39
C LEU A 246 -21.49 -4.05 -2.98
N ARG A 247 -22.02 -4.70 -1.94
CA ARG A 247 -23.41 -4.48 -1.49
C ARG A 247 -23.62 -3.19 -0.70
N SER A 248 -22.55 -2.65 -0.12
CA SER A 248 -22.59 -1.48 0.75
C SER A 248 -21.99 -0.26 0.06
N ARG A 249 -22.51 0.93 0.42
CA ARG A 249 -21.83 2.18 0.15
C ARG A 249 -20.48 2.20 0.84
N LEU A 250 -19.47 2.64 0.13
CA LEU A 250 -18.13 2.80 0.65
C LEU A 250 -17.91 4.24 1.13
N ARG A 251 -17.28 4.42 2.29
CA ARG A 251 -16.96 5.73 2.87
C ARG A 251 -15.45 5.85 3.06
N LEU A 252 -14.83 6.79 2.35
CA LEU A 252 -13.40 7.10 2.45
C LEU A 252 -13.23 8.48 3.10
N PRO A 253 -12.88 8.54 4.39
CA PRO A 253 -12.55 9.81 5.04
C PRO A 253 -11.19 10.32 4.58
N GLU A 254 -10.87 11.56 4.97
CA GLU A 254 -9.52 12.14 4.85
C GLU A 254 -8.99 12.29 3.42
N MET A 255 -9.90 12.40 2.45
CA MET A 255 -9.56 12.84 1.11
C MET A 255 -9.23 14.34 1.14
N VAL A 256 -8.18 14.76 0.45
CA VAL A 256 -7.80 16.17 0.30
C VAL A 256 -7.83 16.55 -1.16
N ARG A 257 -8.22 17.80 -1.48
CA ARG A 257 -8.14 18.34 -2.85
C ARG A 257 -6.70 18.64 -3.22
N HIS A 258 -5.96 17.60 -3.55
CA HIS A 258 -4.55 17.68 -3.90
C HIS A 258 -4.25 16.65 -5.00
N PRO A 259 -3.48 16.99 -6.05
CA PRO A 259 -3.27 16.11 -7.20
C PRO A 259 -2.55 14.79 -6.87
N ALA A 260 -1.81 14.74 -5.76
CA ALA A 260 -1.19 13.50 -5.28
C ALA A 260 -2.12 12.57 -4.49
N PHE A 261 -3.33 13.04 -4.12
CA PHE A 261 -4.30 12.21 -3.42
C PHE A 261 -5.08 11.33 -4.41
N ALA A 262 -5.18 10.06 -4.06
CA ALA A 262 -5.76 9.03 -4.89
C ALA A 262 -6.60 8.05 -4.07
N ILE A 263 -7.58 7.42 -4.70
CA ILE A 263 -8.20 6.20 -4.18
C ILE A 263 -7.55 5.02 -4.89
N VAL A 264 -6.98 4.11 -4.11
CA VAL A 264 -6.38 2.86 -4.60
C VAL A 264 -7.37 1.74 -4.35
N PHE A 265 -7.64 0.95 -5.37
CA PHE A 265 -8.48 -0.24 -5.33
C PHE A 265 -7.62 -1.47 -5.62
N GLN A 266 -7.79 -2.51 -4.83
CA GLN A 266 -7.05 -3.77 -4.92
C GLN A 266 -8.04 -4.92 -4.81
N LEU A 267 -8.05 -5.77 -5.83
CA LEU A 267 -8.85 -6.98 -5.89
C LEU A 267 -7.99 -8.15 -5.43
N GLU A 268 -8.41 -8.79 -4.35
CA GLU A 268 -7.74 -9.92 -3.73
C GLU A 268 -8.64 -11.15 -3.73
N TYR A 269 -8.03 -12.32 -3.89
CA TYR A 269 -8.69 -13.61 -3.81
C TYR A 269 -8.09 -14.42 -2.67
N VAL A 270 -8.97 -15.02 -1.86
CA VAL A 270 -8.60 -15.88 -0.74
C VAL A 270 -8.96 -17.31 -1.09
N PHE A 271 -8.00 -18.22 -0.94
CA PHE A 271 -8.12 -19.63 -1.30
C PHE A 271 -8.00 -20.53 -0.08
N ASN A 272 -8.59 -21.71 -0.14
CA ASN A 272 -8.39 -22.73 0.90
C ASN A 272 -6.92 -23.21 0.95
N SER A 273 -6.50 -23.60 2.16
CA SER A 273 -5.21 -24.26 2.41
C SER A 273 -5.36 -25.76 2.16
N PRO A 274 -4.36 -26.45 1.60
CA PRO A 274 -4.36 -27.91 1.62
C PRO A 274 -4.31 -28.37 3.08
N SER A 275 -5.14 -29.35 3.43
CA SER A 275 -5.02 -30.06 4.71
C SER A 275 -3.77 -30.94 4.64
N GLY A 276 -2.76 -30.64 5.44
CA GLY A 276 -1.60 -31.52 5.57
C GLY A 276 -2.06 -32.87 6.11
N ALA A 277 -1.92 -33.93 5.30
CA ALA A 277 -2.06 -35.30 5.75
C ALA A 277 -0.79 -35.71 6.51
N ASP A 278 -0.61 -35.19 7.72
CA ASP A 278 0.26 -35.82 8.72
C ASP A 278 -0.64 -36.33 9.84
N GLY A 279 -0.83 -37.65 9.84
CA GLY A 279 -1.46 -38.37 10.92
C GLY A 279 -0.63 -38.24 12.19
N ASN A 280 -0.91 -37.21 12.98
CA ASN A 280 -0.65 -37.27 14.42
C ASN A 280 -1.65 -36.40 15.17
N ALA A 281 -2.56 -37.09 15.86
CA ALA A 281 -3.51 -36.50 16.78
C ALA A 281 -2.77 -35.91 17.99
N ALA A 282 -2.32 -34.66 17.89
CA ALA A 282 -1.89 -33.85 19.04
C ALA A 282 -1.81 -32.35 18.72
N SER A 283 -2.96 -31.66 18.66
CA SER A 283 -3.18 -30.32 19.27
C SER A 283 -4.47 -29.70 18.73
N LEU A 284 -5.55 -29.84 19.49
CA LEU A 284 -6.87 -29.23 19.24
C LEU A 284 -6.91 -27.73 19.62
N THR A 285 -5.87 -26.95 19.31
CA THR A 285 -5.85 -25.50 19.63
C THR A 285 -5.17 -24.56 18.63
N SER A 286 -4.69 -25.01 17.46
CA SER A 286 -4.20 -24.07 16.43
C SER A 286 -5.22 -23.88 15.30
N LEU A 287 -6.16 -22.96 15.50
CA LEU A 287 -7.00 -22.38 14.46
C LEU A 287 -6.13 -21.59 13.48
N SER A 288 -5.66 -22.22 12.41
CA SER A 288 -5.57 -21.56 11.10
C SER A 288 -5.33 -22.63 10.04
N SER A 289 -6.37 -23.03 9.30
CA SER A 289 -6.12 -23.34 7.89
C SER A 289 -5.56 -22.04 7.29
N LEU A 290 -4.29 -22.05 6.88
CA LEU A 290 -3.64 -20.84 6.38
C LEU A 290 -4.18 -20.54 4.99
N ALA A 291 -5.33 -19.87 4.93
CA ALA A 291 -5.91 -19.41 3.69
C ALA A 291 -4.88 -18.55 2.94
N CYS A 292 -4.60 -18.90 1.69
CA CYS A 292 -3.64 -18.16 0.88
C CYS A 292 -4.35 -16.98 0.22
N MET A 293 -3.74 -15.81 0.25
CA MET A 293 -4.28 -14.58 -0.32
C MET A 293 -3.41 -14.11 -1.47
N HIS A 294 -4.03 -13.81 -2.61
CA HIS A 294 -3.33 -13.27 -3.77
C HIS A 294 -3.98 -11.95 -4.21
N MET A 295 -3.15 -10.92 -4.43
CA MET A 295 -3.59 -9.70 -5.10
C MET A 295 -3.58 -9.94 -6.61
N VAL A 296 -4.73 -9.71 -7.23
CA VAL A 296 -4.98 -10.15 -8.60
C VAL A 296 -5.07 -8.98 -9.56
N ARG A 297 -5.74 -7.90 -9.16
CA ARG A 297 -5.86 -6.68 -9.95
C ARG A 297 -5.85 -5.45 -9.07
N TRP A 298 -5.51 -4.30 -9.63
CA TRP A 298 -5.59 -3.02 -8.94
C TRP A 298 -5.94 -1.87 -9.87
N ALA A 299 -6.41 -0.77 -9.31
CA ALA A 299 -6.63 0.48 -10.04
C ALA A 299 -6.37 1.67 -9.11
N VAL A 300 -6.03 2.80 -9.72
CA VAL A 300 -5.83 4.07 -9.01
C VAL A 300 -6.71 5.13 -9.65
N TRP A 301 -7.38 5.90 -8.80
CA TRP A 301 -8.22 7.00 -9.23
C TRP A 301 -7.86 8.29 -8.51
N ASN A 302 -7.52 9.31 -9.27
CA ASN A 302 -7.33 10.66 -8.75
C ASN A 302 -8.60 11.46 -9.07
N PRO A 303 -9.43 11.81 -8.07
CA PRO A 303 -10.56 12.70 -8.31
C PRO A 303 -10.02 14.04 -8.82
N SER A 304 -10.57 14.56 -9.92
CA SER A 304 -10.16 15.89 -10.38
C SER A 304 -10.52 16.94 -9.33
N LEU A 305 -9.76 18.03 -9.25
CA LEU A 305 -9.97 19.10 -8.27
C LEU A 305 -11.35 19.77 -8.41
N GLU A 306 -11.97 19.62 -9.58
CA GLU A 306 -13.27 20.18 -9.98
C GLU A 306 -14.39 19.12 -10.10
N ALA A 307 -14.08 17.83 -9.90
CA ALA A 307 -15.07 16.76 -10.07
C ALA A 307 -16.26 16.96 -9.12
N VAL A 308 -17.40 17.30 -9.71
CA VAL A 308 -18.71 17.09 -9.09
C VAL A 308 -19.08 15.61 -9.28
N SER A 309 -19.90 15.09 -8.36
CA SER A 309 -20.39 13.71 -8.36
C SER A 309 -20.67 13.12 -9.75
N GLY A 310 -20.28 11.87 -9.98
CA GLY A 310 -20.43 11.24 -11.29
C GLY A 310 -20.01 9.79 -11.35
N ARG A 311 -20.31 9.13 -12.47
CA ARG A 311 -19.91 7.75 -12.76
C ARG A 311 -18.47 7.71 -13.26
N VAL A 312 -17.69 6.80 -12.70
CA VAL A 312 -16.28 6.59 -13.02
C VAL A 312 -16.09 5.14 -13.47
N MET A 313 -15.27 4.93 -14.50
CA MET A 313 -14.83 3.61 -14.93
C MET A 313 -13.32 3.63 -15.13
N LEU A 314 -12.62 2.65 -14.59
CA LEU A 314 -11.16 2.58 -14.59
C LEU A 314 -10.71 1.20 -15.07
N PRO A 315 -9.66 1.14 -15.91
CA PRO A 315 -9.05 -0.12 -16.26
C PRO A 315 -8.34 -0.73 -15.03
N LEU A 316 -8.54 -2.02 -14.85
CA LEU A 316 -7.83 -2.81 -13.85
C LEU A 316 -6.48 -3.24 -14.41
N GLN A 317 -5.45 -3.08 -13.59
CA GLN A 317 -4.06 -3.38 -13.90
C GLN A 317 -3.64 -4.68 -13.22
N GLY A 318 -2.74 -5.42 -13.85
CA GLY A 318 -2.14 -6.66 -13.33
C GLY A 318 -0.69 -6.81 -13.76
N GLY A 319 -0.01 -7.83 -13.24
CA GLY A 319 1.38 -8.17 -13.59
C GLY A 319 2.45 -7.38 -12.84
N ILE A 320 3.62 -7.25 -13.47
CA ILE A 320 4.88 -6.81 -12.83
C ILE A 320 5.00 -5.29 -12.64
N GLN A 321 3.96 -4.52 -12.97
CA GLN A 321 4.01 -3.07 -12.81
C GLN A 321 4.06 -2.70 -11.32
N SER A 322 4.82 -1.65 -11.01
CA SER A 322 4.86 -1.09 -9.66
C SER A 322 3.45 -0.60 -9.29
N ASN A 323 2.99 -0.97 -8.09
CA ASN A 323 1.71 -0.56 -7.55
C ASN A 323 1.88 0.08 -6.16
N PRO A 324 0.88 0.83 -5.67
CA PRO A 324 0.98 1.56 -4.39
C PRO A 324 1.20 0.69 -3.14
N SER A 325 0.95 -0.63 -3.20
CA SER A 325 1.23 -1.55 -2.09
C SER A 325 2.60 -2.24 -2.21
N HIS A 326 3.37 -1.96 -3.26
CA HIS A 326 4.67 -2.58 -3.53
C HIS A 326 4.65 -4.13 -3.49
N CYS A 327 3.50 -4.74 -3.77
CA CYS A 327 3.32 -6.19 -3.76
C CYS A 327 3.31 -6.76 -5.18
N LEU A 328 3.57 -8.05 -5.35
CA LEU A 328 3.42 -8.69 -6.65
C LEU A 328 1.93 -8.86 -6.97
N VAL A 329 1.55 -8.54 -8.19
CA VAL A 329 0.16 -8.69 -8.67
C VAL A 329 0.13 -9.80 -9.71
N TYR A 330 -0.92 -10.61 -9.65
CA TYR A 330 -1.14 -11.69 -10.58
C TYR A 330 -1.06 -11.20 -12.04
N LYS A 331 -0.37 -11.96 -12.90
CA LYS A 331 -0.14 -11.58 -14.30
C LYS A 331 -1.44 -11.39 -15.07
N VAL A 332 -1.38 -10.58 -16.12
CA VAL A 332 -2.41 -10.58 -17.16
C VAL A 332 -2.16 -11.82 -18.02
N PRO A 333 -3.16 -12.69 -18.25
CA PRO A 333 -2.99 -13.84 -19.14
C PRO A 333 -2.50 -13.38 -20.51
N PRO A 334 -1.54 -14.07 -21.15
CA PRO A 334 -1.19 -13.79 -22.54
C PRO A 334 -2.39 -14.05 -23.45
N ALA A 335 -2.52 -13.28 -24.52
CA ALA A 335 -3.61 -13.42 -25.50
C ALA A 335 -3.75 -14.83 -26.11
N SER A 336 -2.73 -15.70 -25.98
CA SER A 336 -2.77 -17.10 -26.41
C SER A 336 -3.59 -18.02 -25.50
N MET A 337 -3.93 -17.58 -24.28
CA MET A 337 -4.78 -18.33 -23.34
C MET A 337 -6.26 -17.92 -23.44
N SER A 338 -6.55 -16.75 -24.02
CA SER A 338 -7.92 -16.36 -24.36
C SER A 338 -8.31 -16.99 -25.69
N SER A 339 -9.42 -17.73 -25.72
CA SER A 339 -10.02 -18.38 -26.90
C SER A 339 -10.09 -17.46 -28.14
N GLU A 340 -10.09 -18.08 -29.34
CA GLU A 340 -9.95 -17.51 -30.70
C GLU A 340 -10.91 -16.37 -31.13
N GLU A 341 -11.66 -15.73 -30.22
CA GLU A 341 -12.49 -14.55 -30.52
C GLU A 341 -11.74 -13.22 -30.28
N VAL A 342 -10.52 -13.10 -30.80
CA VAL A 342 -9.76 -11.84 -30.78
C VAL A 342 -10.06 -11.05 -32.04
N ASN A 343 -11.24 -10.43 -32.08
CA ASN A 343 -11.62 -9.47 -33.13
C ASN A 343 -12.49 -8.33 -32.58
N ALA A 344 -12.07 -7.68 -31.49
CA ALA A 344 -12.45 -6.31 -31.15
C ALA A 344 -11.57 -5.81 -29.99
N ARG A 345 -11.09 -4.56 -30.09
CA ARG A 345 -10.47 -3.70 -29.05
C ARG A 345 -10.12 -4.36 -27.71
N ASP A 346 -8.83 -4.36 -27.39
CA ASP A 346 -8.20 -4.69 -26.11
C ASP A 346 -9.14 -5.17 -24.99
N PRO A 347 -9.07 -6.45 -24.61
CA PRO A 347 -9.89 -6.97 -23.54
C PRO A 347 -9.46 -6.38 -22.18
N ILE A 348 -10.26 -5.46 -21.64
CA ILE A 348 -9.91 -4.69 -20.43
C ILE A 348 -10.89 -5.02 -19.31
N SER A 349 -10.40 -5.67 -18.25
CA SER A 349 -11.10 -5.73 -16.97
C SER A 349 -11.25 -4.33 -16.38
N VAL A 350 -12.40 -4.00 -15.81
CA VAL A 350 -12.70 -2.65 -15.31
C VAL A 350 -13.30 -2.67 -13.90
N ILE A 351 -13.06 -1.59 -13.15
CA ILE A 351 -13.85 -1.23 -11.97
C ILE A 351 -14.69 -0.01 -12.33
N ALA A 352 -15.96 -0.02 -11.92
CA ALA A 352 -16.88 1.08 -12.11
C ALA A 352 -17.59 1.41 -10.79
N PHE A 353 -17.90 2.69 -10.60
CA PHE A 353 -18.59 3.18 -9.40
C PHE A 353 -19.21 4.56 -9.65
N TYR A 354 -20.11 4.99 -8.77
CA TYR A 354 -20.61 6.35 -8.69
C TYR A 354 -20.00 7.07 -7.49
N MET A 355 -19.45 8.28 -7.69
CA MET A 355 -18.81 9.04 -6.63
C MET A 355 -19.69 10.20 -6.13
N LEU A 356 -19.70 10.39 -4.80
CA LEU A 356 -20.26 11.55 -4.10
C LEU A 356 -19.21 12.17 -3.16
N LEU A 357 -18.91 13.47 -3.34
CA LEU A 357 -18.04 14.22 -2.43
C LEU A 357 -18.87 15.01 -1.42
N ALA A 358 -18.69 14.73 -0.14
CA ALA A 358 -19.26 15.53 0.93
C ALA A 358 -18.16 16.39 1.59
N SER A 359 -18.41 17.68 1.69
CA SER A 359 -17.66 18.52 2.61
C SER A 359 -17.99 18.08 4.03
N SER A 360 -16.96 17.89 4.85
CA SER A 360 -17.11 17.73 6.29
C SER A 360 -17.76 19.01 6.85
N CYS A 361 -19.08 19.03 6.92
CA CYS A 361 -19.81 20.00 7.71
C CYS A 361 -19.60 19.60 9.17
N THR A 362 -19.00 20.50 9.95
CA THR A 362 -19.03 20.46 11.41
C THR A 362 -20.47 20.25 11.87
N PHE A 363 -20.73 19.13 12.54
CA PHE A 363 -21.96 18.98 13.31
C PHE A 363 -21.98 20.09 14.36
N ASN A 364 -22.72 21.16 14.10
CA ASN A 364 -23.15 22.05 15.17
C ASN A 364 -24.07 21.21 16.05
N THR A 365 -23.58 20.85 17.23
CA THR A 365 -24.43 20.47 18.35
C THR A 365 -25.35 21.66 18.65
N ARG A 366 -26.53 21.67 18.05
CA ARG A 366 -27.69 22.30 18.70
C ARG A 366 -27.95 21.46 19.95
N ALA A 367 -27.38 21.90 21.06
CA ALA A 367 -27.89 21.54 22.36
C ALA A 367 -29.25 22.21 22.47
N ASP A 368 -30.32 21.41 22.37
CA ASP A 368 -31.58 21.77 22.98
C ASP A 368 -31.39 21.79 24.50
N LYS A 369 -31.39 23.00 25.07
CA LYS A 369 -32.03 23.33 26.34
C LYS A 369 -32.12 24.85 26.50
#